data_AF-A0A6A1W684-F1
#
_entry.id   AF-A0A6A1W684-F1
#
_cell.length_a   1.000
_cell.length_b   1.000
_cell.length_c   1.000
_cell.angle_alpha   90.00
_cell.angle_beta   90.00
_cell.angle_gamma   90.00
#
_symmetry.space_group_name_H-M   'P 1'
#
loop_
_entity.id
_entity.type
_entity.pdbx_description
1 polymer ?
#
loop_
_entity_poly.entity_id
_entity_poly.type
_entity_poly.pdbx_seq_one_letter_code
_entity_poly.pdbx_strand_id
1 'polypeptide(L)'
;MYFTLTYELSSSFYVGISVAFTPQTFPDFPPSFYNFTGDEFSEDIILTVQGTKVKILNYNETVEIVFQGTNVLEGSMNHPMHLHGHSFNVVGSGFGNFDNETDPEGFNLVDPPEVTTFGVPKKGWIAIRFVAKNPGVWFWHCHLERHLSWGMNTVFIVKNGDTAETSIRPPPAYMPSCEVPSLKDWRQNDDGLDDMAI
;
A
#
# COMPACT_ATOMS: atom_id res chain seq x y z
N MET A 1 -9.89 -0.50 5.04
CA MET A 1 -8.75 -0.40 5.98
C MET A 1 -8.05 0.92 5.68
N TYR A 2 -7.91 1.79 6.68
CA TYR A 2 -7.38 3.15 6.53
C TYR A 2 -6.05 3.29 7.29
N PHE A 3 -4.98 3.60 6.59
CA PHE A 3 -3.64 3.91 7.06
C PHE A 3 -3.19 5.18 6.32
N THR A 4 -2.89 6.25 7.05
CA THR A 4 -2.34 7.48 6.45
C THR A 4 -0.83 7.39 6.55
N LEU A 5 -0.14 7.68 5.45
CA LEU A 5 1.32 7.75 5.41
C LEU A 5 1.78 9.08 6.03
N THR A 6 2.66 9.00 7.03
CA THR A 6 3.52 10.13 7.41
C THR A 6 4.77 10.08 6.53
N TYR A 7 5.14 11.21 5.93
CA TYR A 7 6.25 11.43 5.00
C TYR A 7 7.66 11.00 5.49
N GLU A 8 7.77 10.28 6.61
CA GLU A 8 9.02 10.03 7.36
C GLU A 8 9.70 8.68 7.07
N LEU A 9 9.08 7.79 6.29
CA LEU A 9 9.56 6.42 6.14
C LEU A 9 10.85 6.29 5.30
N SER A 10 11.07 7.17 4.30
CA SER A 10 12.26 7.09 3.46
C SER A 10 13.51 7.60 4.19
N SER A 11 13.44 8.76 4.86
CA SER A 11 14.57 9.35 5.60
C SER A 11 14.98 8.47 6.80
N SER A 12 14.00 7.96 7.56
CA SER A 12 14.25 7.13 8.74
C SER A 12 14.93 5.80 8.42
N PHE A 13 14.67 5.21 7.25
CA PHE A 13 15.33 3.97 6.81
C PHE A 13 16.84 4.16 6.58
N TYR A 14 17.26 5.33 6.12
CA TYR A 14 18.67 5.61 5.81
C TYR A 14 19.51 6.06 7.00
N VAL A 15 18.92 6.82 7.93
CA VAL A 15 19.69 7.53 8.96
C VAL A 15 19.85 6.70 10.24
N GLY A 16 19.26 5.50 10.33
CA GLY A 16 19.33 4.68 11.54
C GLY A 16 18.81 5.40 12.78
N ILE A 17 17.92 6.39 12.58
CA ILE A 17 17.35 7.21 13.64
C ILE A 17 16.46 6.31 14.50
N SER A 18 16.96 6.02 15.70
CA SER A 18 16.25 5.34 16.79
C SER A 18 15.18 6.20 17.47
N VAL A 19 14.75 7.30 16.84
CA VAL A 19 13.68 8.15 17.36
C VAL A 19 12.36 7.68 16.76
N ALA A 20 11.63 6.90 17.57
CA ALA A 20 10.17 6.76 17.58
C ALA A 20 9.42 5.95 16.50
N PHE A 21 10.07 5.21 15.60
CA PHE A 21 9.36 4.29 14.70
C PHE A 21 9.85 2.86 14.82
N THR A 22 9.32 2.11 15.80
CA THR A 22 9.25 0.65 15.65
C THR A 22 8.20 0.40 14.56
N PRO A 23 8.54 -0.04 13.34
CA PRO A 23 7.56 -0.20 12.30
C PRO A 23 6.59 -1.28 12.74
N GLN A 24 5.34 -0.89 13.00
CA GLN A 24 4.31 -1.88 13.25
C GLN A 24 4.09 -2.63 11.94
N THR A 25 4.22 -3.95 11.98
CA THR A 25 4.10 -4.77 10.77
C THR A 25 2.65 -4.77 10.30
N PHE A 26 2.46 -4.52 9.00
CA PHE A 26 1.19 -4.76 8.34
C PHE A 26 0.92 -6.27 8.37
N PRO A 27 -0.26 -6.72 8.85
CA PRO A 27 -0.51 -8.14 9.08
C PRO A 27 -0.63 -8.90 7.75
N ASP A 28 -0.21 -10.16 7.75
CA ASP A 28 -0.28 -11.03 6.57
C ASP A 28 -1.70 -11.44 6.19
N PHE A 29 -2.58 -11.44 7.20
CA PHE A 29 -3.99 -11.77 7.07
C PHE A 29 -4.85 -10.68 7.72
N PRO A 30 -6.11 -10.51 7.29
CA PRO A 30 -7.03 -9.60 7.97
C PRO A 30 -7.19 -10.00 9.45
N PRO A 31 -7.29 -9.04 10.39
CA PRO A 31 -7.46 -9.33 11.81
C PRO A 31 -8.71 -10.17 12.13
N SER A 32 -9.73 -10.09 11.28
CA SER A 32 -10.94 -10.90 11.35
C SER A 32 -11.36 -11.32 9.94
N PHE A 33 -11.73 -12.60 9.81
CA PHE A 33 -12.36 -13.13 8.61
C PHE A 33 -13.88 -13.07 8.77
N TYR A 34 -14.56 -12.64 7.72
CA TYR A 34 -16.01 -12.56 7.64
C TYR A 34 -16.43 -12.72 6.17
N ASN A 35 -17.74 -12.73 5.91
CA ASN A 35 -18.23 -12.68 4.54
C ASN A 35 -18.02 -11.27 3.97
N PHE A 36 -16.87 -11.04 3.33
CA PHE A 36 -16.47 -9.73 2.80
C PHE A 36 -17.46 -9.16 1.78
N THR A 37 -18.17 -10.03 1.07
CA THR A 37 -19.13 -9.67 0.01
C THR A 37 -20.60 -9.67 0.45
N GLY A 38 -20.86 -10.02 1.71
CA GLY A 38 -22.19 -10.01 2.32
C GLY A 38 -22.79 -8.61 2.48
N ASP A 39 -23.99 -8.56 3.03
CA ASP A 39 -24.72 -7.30 3.27
C ASP A 39 -24.89 -7.00 4.78
N GLU A 40 -24.55 -7.95 5.65
CA GLU A 40 -24.65 -7.83 7.11
C GLU A 40 -23.25 -7.89 7.75
N PHE A 41 -22.93 -6.89 8.58
CA PHE A 41 -21.63 -6.75 9.25
C PHE A 41 -21.81 -6.41 10.73
N SER A 42 -20.92 -6.91 11.59
CA SER A 42 -20.85 -6.48 12.99
C SER A 42 -20.20 -5.09 13.10
N GLU A 43 -20.51 -4.35 14.17
CA GLU A 43 -19.95 -3.02 14.41
C GLU A 43 -18.40 -3.01 14.46
N ASP A 44 -17.81 -4.09 15.00
CA ASP A 44 -16.35 -4.27 15.09
C ASP A 44 -15.66 -4.34 13.71
N ILE A 45 -16.39 -4.73 12.66
CA ILE A 45 -15.87 -4.81 11.28
C ILE A 45 -15.94 -3.44 10.58
N ILE A 46 -16.92 -2.61 10.96
CA ILE A 46 -17.17 -1.31 10.33
C ILE A 46 -16.09 -0.29 10.75
N LEU A 47 -15.61 -0.38 11.99
CA LEU A 47 -14.63 0.55 12.54
C LEU A 47 -13.20 0.13 12.18
N THR A 48 -12.49 0.98 11.46
CA THR A 48 -11.06 0.78 11.17
C THR A 48 -10.18 1.51 12.17
N VAL A 49 -9.03 0.93 12.50
CA VAL A 49 -7.99 1.59 13.30
C VAL A 49 -7.01 2.31 12.38
N GLN A 50 -6.74 3.59 12.67
CA GLN A 50 -5.68 4.35 11.99
C GLN A 50 -4.30 3.92 12.49
N GLY A 51 -3.33 3.82 11.59
CA GLY A 51 -1.94 3.58 11.96
C GLY A 51 -0.98 3.74 10.80
N THR A 52 0.31 3.71 11.10
CA THR A 52 1.38 3.67 10.10
C THR A 52 2.01 2.28 10.17
N LYS A 53 1.52 1.36 9.33
CA LYS A 53 1.99 -0.03 9.28
C LYS A 53 2.63 -0.34 7.93
N VAL A 54 3.74 -1.05 7.96
CA VAL A 54 4.55 -1.40 6.77
C VAL A 54 4.72 -2.91 6.64
N LYS A 55 4.84 -3.41 5.42
CA LYS A 55 5.21 -4.80 5.14
C LYS A 55 6.69 -4.85 4.78
N ILE A 56 7.47 -5.61 5.55
CA ILE A 56 8.89 -5.83 5.27
C ILE A 56 9.02 -7.08 4.41
N LEU A 57 9.75 -6.97 3.32
CA LEU A 57 10.06 -8.04 2.37
C LEU A 57 11.57 -8.24 2.29
N ASN A 58 12.01 -9.48 2.17
CA ASN A 58 13.42 -9.76 1.89
C ASN A 58 13.71 -9.52 0.40
N TYR A 59 14.94 -9.12 0.09
CA TYR A 59 15.38 -9.07 -1.29
C TYR A 59 15.22 -10.45 -1.94
N ASN A 60 14.73 -10.48 -3.18
CA ASN A 60 14.49 -11.69 -3.96
C ASN A 60 13.40 -12.63 -3.41
N GLU A 61 12.57 -12.15 -2.48
CA GLU A 61 11.37 -12.87 -2.01
C GLU A 61 10.30 -12.89 -3.12
N THR A 62 9.67 -14.05 -3.34
CA THR A 62 8.50 -14.17 -4.22
C THR A 62 7.25 -13.92 -3.39
N VAL A 63 6.47 -12.93 -3.79
CA VAL A 63 5.32 -12.45 -3.04
C VAL A 63 4.05 -12.73 -3.84
N GLU A 64 3.07 -13.33 -3.18
CA GLU A 64 1.68 -13.39 -3.65
C GLU A 64 0.81 -12.51 -2.74
N ILE A 65 -0.07 -11.72 -3.34
CA ILE A 65 -1.03 -10.90 -2.59
C ILE A 65 -2.41 -11.09 -3.20
N VAL A 66 -3.38 -11.39 -2.33
CA VAL A 66 -4.78 -11.44 -2.69
C VAL A 66 -5.48 -10.20 -2.14
N PHE A 67 -6.06 -9.42 -3.04
CA PHE A 67 -6.90 -8.29 -2.70
C PHE A 67 -8.35 -8.74 -2.66
N GLN A 68 -9.01 -8.52 -1.53
CA GLN A 68 -10.43 -8.79 -1.34
C GLN A 68 -11.21 -7.48 -1.27
N GLY A 69 -12.08 -7.26 -2.24
CA GLY A 69 -13.08 -6.19 -2.20
C GLY A 69 -14.15 -6.51 -1.17
N THR A 70 -14.50 -5.52 -0.34
CA THR A 70 -15.54 -5.67 0.68
C THR A 70 -16.80 -4.91 0.30
N ASN A 71 -17.90 -5.21 0.97
CA ASN A 71 -19.17 -4.49 0.88
C ASN A 71 -19.57 -3.77 2.18
N VAL A 72 -18.59 -3.51 3.03
CA VAL A 72 -18.79 -2.76 4.28
C VAL A 72 -19.41 -1.40 3.96
N LEU A 73 -20.42 -1.01 4.74
CA LEU A 73 -21.20 0.22 4.55
C LEU A 73 -21.90 0.34 3.18
N GLU A 74 -22.24 -0.79 2.55
CA GLU A 74 -22.80 -0.85 1.18
C GLU A 74 -21.89 -0.17 0.13
N GLY A 75 -20.62 0.04 0.48
CA GLY A 75 -19.67 0.86 -0.27
C GLY A 75 -18.87 0.08 -1.31
N SER A 76 -19.32 -1.12 -1.70
CA SER A 76 -18.51 -1.94 -2.60
C SER A 76 -18.37 -1.30 -3.98
N MET A 77 -17.13 -1.14 -4.42
CA MET A 77 -16.77 -0.55 -5.70
C MET A 77 -15.47 -1.14 -6.25
N ASN A 78 -15.09 -0.72 -7.46
CA ASN A 78 -13.80 -1.08 -8.03
C ASN A 78 -12.70 -0.19 -7.43
N HIS A 79 -11.62 -0.80 -6.96
CA HIS A 79 -10.48 -0.08 -6.40
C HIS A 79 -9.23 -0.29 -7.27
N PRO A 80 -8.75 0.74 -8.01
CA PRO A 80 -7.50 0.65 -8.75
C PRO A 80 -6.35 0.68 -7.76
N MET A 81 -5.67 -0.44 -7.53
CA MET A 81 -4.52 -0.55 -6.63
C MET A 81 -3.23 -0.44 -7.44
N HIS A 82 -2.31 0.40 -6.97
CA HIS A 82 -1.04 0.71 -7.62
C HIS A 82 0.14 0.44 -6.67
N LEU A 83 1.20 -0.18 -7.19
CA LEU A 83 2.47 -0.39 -6.48
C LEU A 83 3.60 0.38 -7.16
N HIS A 84 4.32 1.16 -6.36
CA HIS A 84 5.54 1.82 -6.79
C HIS A 84 6.71 0.84 -6.89
N GLY A 85 7.65 1.10 -7.81
CA GLY A 85 8.93 0.38 -7.90
C GLY A 85 8.86 -1.05 -8.43
N HIS A 86 7.67 -1.60 -8.69
CA HIS A 86 7.48 -2.94 -9.20
C HIS A 86 6.34 -2.98 -10.21
N SER A 87 6.49 -3.80 -11.24
CA SER A 87 5.37 -4.42 -11.94
C SER A 87 5.06 -5.77 -11.30
N PHE A 88 3.85 -6.27 -11.50
CA PHE A 88 3.40 -7.55 -10.96
C PHE A 88 2.48 -8.25 -11.96
N ASN A 89 2.42 -9.57 -11.86
CA ASN A 89 1.58 -10.42 -12.68
C ASN A 89 0.22 -10.61 -12.02
N VAL A 90 -0.88 -10.34 -12.73
CA VAL A 90 -2.23 -10.68 -12.27
C VAL A 90 -2.51 -12.14 -12.63
N VAL A 91 -2.48 -13.02 -11.63
CA VAL A 91 -2.57 -14.46 -11.86
C VAL A 91 -4.00 -15.00 -11.78
N GLY A 92 -4.90 -14.30 -11.11
CA GLY A 92 -6.30 -14.71 -11.01
C GLY A 92 -7.20 -13.59 -10.51
N SER A 93 -8.48 -13.68 -10.80
CA SER A 93 -9.50 -12.78 -10.26
C SER A 93 -10.86 -13.46 -10.27
N GLY A 94 -11.75 -13.03 -9.38
CA GLY A 94 -13.08 -13.61 -9.25
C GLY A 94 -14.05 -12.69 -8.53
N PHE A 95 -15.29 -13.14 -8.42
CA PHE A 95 -16.32 -12.51 -7.60
C PHE A 95 -16.56 -13.34 -6.34
N GLY A 96 -17.14 -12.73 -5.31
CA GLY A 96 -17.32 -13.34 -4.01
C GLY A 96 -16.09 -13.21 -3.10
N ASN A 97 -16.03 -14.07 -2.10
CA ASN A 97 -14.87 -14.17 -1.22
C ASN A 97 -13.86 -15.11 -1.86
N PHE A 98 -12.57 -14.74 -1.82
CA PHE A 98 -11.49 -15.62 -2.24
C PHE A 98 -11.49 -16.92 -1.42
N ASP A 99 -11.37 -18.05 -2.11
CA ASP A 99 -11.19 -19.38 -1.56
C ASP A 99 -9.76 -19.85 -1.86
N ASN A 100 -8.95 -20.02 -0.81
CA ASN A 100 -7.55 -20.38 -0.95
C ASN A 100 -7.30 -21.84 -1.38
N GLU A 101 -8.32 -22.68 -1.40
CA GLU A 101 -8.24 -24.06 -1.87
C GLU A 101 -8.60 -24.16 -3.36
N THR A 102 -9.68 -23.49 -3.77
CA THR A 102 -10.26 -23.69 -5.12
C THR A 102 -9.82 -22.63 -6.14
N ASP A 103 -9.72 -21.37 -5.75
CA ASP A 103 -9.39 -20.29 -6.70
C ASP A 103 -7.97 -20.40 -7.30
N PRO A 104 -6.92 -20.82 -6.55
CA PRO A 104 -5.58 -20.99 -7.11
C PRO A 104 -5.49 -22.02 -8.24
N GLU A 105 -6.41 -22.99 -8.31
CA GLU A 105 -6.46 -23.97 -9.40
C GLU A 105 -6.76 -23.32 -10.76
N GLY A 106 -7.43 -22.16 -10.75
CA GLY A 106 -7.78 -21.39 -11.94
C GLY A 106 -6.74 -20.33 -12.34
N PHE A 107 -5.61 -20.22 -11.64
CA PHE A 107 -4.63 -19.17 -11.93
C PHE A 107 -3.98 -19.32 -13.31
N ASN A 108 -3.85 -18.22 -14.04
CA ASN A 108 -2.97 -18.13 -15.19
C ASN A 108 -1.52 -18.03 -14.73
N LEU A 109 -0.79 -19.15 -14.81
CA LEU A 109 0.63 -19.25 -14.46
C LEU A 109 1.55 -19.35 -15.69
N VAL A 110 1.01 -19.17 -16.90
CA VAL A 110 1.77 -19.29 -18.15
C VAL A 110 2.10 -17.92 -18.71
N ASP A 111 1.09 -17.07 -18.89
CA ASP A 111 1.22 -15.74 -19.49
C ASP A 111 0.30 -14.69 -18.82
N PRO A 112 0.36 -14.55 -17.48
CA PRO A 112 -0.44 -13.54 -16.79
C PRO A 112 -0.04 -12.13 -17.24
N PRO A 113 -0.99 -11.19 -17.33
CA PRO A 113 -0.67 -9.81 -17.66
C PRO A 113 0.19 -9.18 -16.57
N GLU A 114 1.30 -8.57 -16.98
CA GLU A 114 2.20 -7.80 -16.13
C GLU A 114 1.80 -6.32 -16.15
N VAL A 115 1.41 -5.79 -14.99
CA VAL A 115 0.92 -4.40 -14.84
C VAL A 115 1.46 -3.76 -13.57
N THR A 116 1.32 -2.44 -13.46
CA THR A 116 1.63 -1.67 -12.22
C THR A 116 0.37 -1.24 -11.46
N THR A 117 -0.80 -1.33 -12.10
CA THR A 117 -2.10 -0.96 -11.54
C THR A 117 -3.18 -1.93 -12.01
N PHE A 118 -4.05 -2.37 -11.11
CA PHE A 118 -5.22 -3.22 -11.42
C PHE A 118 -6.43 -2.79 -10.62
N GLY A 119 -7.64 -3.07 -11.13
CA GLY A 119 -8.88 -2.83 -10.39
C GLY A 119 -9.31 -4.06 -9.60
N VAL A 120 -9.39 -3.96 -8.27
CA VAL A 120 -10.06 -4.97 -7.44
C VAL A 120 -11.56 -4.94 -7.79
N PRO A 121 -12.19 -6.06 -8.20
CA PRO A 121 -13.60 -6.07 -8.56
C PRO A 121 -14.52 -5.73 -7.39
N LYS A 122 -15.67 -5.11 -7.68
CA LYS A 122 -16.77 -4.94 -6.72
C LYS A 122 -17.20 -6.32 -6.22
N LYS A 123 -17.34 -6.49 -4.90
CA LYS A 123 -17.67 -7.78 -4.26
C LYS A 123 -16.87 -8.94 -4.86
N GLY A 124 -15.56 -8.78 -5.01
CA GLY A 124 -14.71 -9.79 -5.63
C GLY A 124 -13.27 -9.71 -5.16
N TRP A 125 -12.40 -10.46 -5.81
CA TRP A 125 -11.00 -10.59 -5.45
C TRP A 125 -10.09 -10.62 -6.67
N ILE A 126 -8.81 -10.35 -6.44
CA ILE A 126 -7.75 -10.43 -7.45
C ILE A 126 -6.44 -10.84 -6.78
N ALA A 127 -5.76 -11.80 -7.37
CA ALA A 127 -4.48 -12.34 -6.91
C ALA A 127 -3.35 -11.87 -7.83
N ILE A 128 -2.28 -11.39 -7.24
CA ILE A 128 -1.09 -10.93 -7.96
C ILE A 128 0.18 -11.60 -7.44
N ARG A 129 1.20 -11.69 -8.30
CA ARG A 129 2.53 -12.19 -7.92
C ARG A 129 3.63 -11.27 -8.44
N PHE A 130 4.66 -11.06 -7.63
CA PHE A 130 5.89 -10.39 -8.05
C PHE A 130 7.10 -10.88 -7.25
N VAL A 131 8.31 -10.53 -7.70
CA VAL A 131 9.53 -10.79 -6.95
C VAL A 131 10.10 -9.47 -6.45
N ALA A 132 10.37 -9.37 -5.15
CA ALA A 132 10.88 -8.17 -4.48
C ALA A 132 12.38 -7.96 -4.77
N LYS A 133 12.72 -7.61 -6.02
CA LYS A 133 14.09 -7.40 -6.50
C LYS A 133 14.51 -5.94 -6.55
N ASN A 134 13.71 -5.03 -6.01
CA ASN A 134 14.01 -3.60 -5.97
C ASN A 134 14.09 -3.13 -4.50
N PRO A 135 15.29 -3.12 -3.88
CA PRO A 135 15.47 -2.65 -2.51
C PRO A 135 15.00 -1.21 -2.32
N GLY A 136 14.20 -0.97 -1.29
CA GLY A 136 13.80 0.36 -0.88
C GLY A 136 12.39 0.44 -0.30
N VAL A 137 11.83 1.65 -0.34
CA VAL A 137 10.58 2.00 0.33
C VAL A 137 9.54 2.33 -0.73
N TRP A 138 8.57 1.46 -0.92
CA TRP A 138 7.63 1.50 -2.04
C TRP A 138 6.21 1.70 -1.57
N PHE A 139 5.55 2.72 -2.11
CA PHE A 139 4.19 3.02 -1.75
C PHE A 139 3.20 2.10 -2.48
N TRP A 140 2.26 1.52 -1.74
CA TRP A 140 1.16 0.75 -2.29
C TRP A 140 -0.15 1.44 -1.91
N HIS A 141 -0.97 1.82 -2.88
CA HIS A 141 -2.20 2.55 -2.58
C HIS A 141 -3.31 2.39 -3.62
N CYS A 142 -4.54 2.72 -3.21
CA CYS A 142 -5.60 2.97 -4.17
C CYS A 142 -5.30 4.26 -4.94
N HIS A 143 -5.46 4.22 -6.26
CA HIS A 143 -5.24 5.33 -7.18
C HIS A 143 -6.48 6.24 -7.32
N LEU A 144 -7.38 6.19 -6.34
CA LEU A 144 -8.44 7.18 -6.13
C LEU A 144 -8.01 8.06 -4.97
N GLU A 145 -7.79 9.35 -5.22
CA GLU A 145 -7.15 10.29 -4.28
C GLU A 145 -7.94 10.41 -2.97
N ARG A 146 -9.27 10.34 -3.05
CA ARG A 146 -10.16 10.29 -1.89
C ARG A 146 -9.85 9.10 -1.00
N HIS A 147 -9.66 7.92 -1.59
CA HIS A 147 -9.35 6.72 -0.82
C HIS A 147 -7.91 6.69 -0.31
N LEU A 148 -6.97 7.18 -1.12
CA LEU A 148 -5.58 7.37 -0.72
C LEU A 148 -5.51 8.22 0.55
N SER A 149 -6.15 9.40 0.53
CA SER A 149 -6.17 10.33 1.66
C SER A 149 -6.94 9.81 2.88
N TRP A 150 -7.99 9.01 2.67
CA TRP A 150 -8.67 8.32 3.78
C TRP A 150 -7.84 7.18 4.36
N GLY A 151 -6.91 6.62 3.59
CA GLY A 151 -5.88 5.71 4.08
C GLY A 151 -5.86 4.33 3.41
N MET A 152 -6.43 4.14 2.23
CA MET A 152 -6.33 2.83 1.55
C MET A 152 -4.95 2.66 0.91
N ASN A 153 -3.96 2.45 1.77
CA ASN A 153 -2.56 2.38 1.41
C ASN A 153 -1.71 1.64 2.47
N THR A 154 -0.49 1.28 2.09
CA THR A 154 0.58 0.79 2.96
C THR A 154 1.92 0.99 2.26
N VAL A 155 3.02 0.61 2.90
CA VAL A 155 4.37 0.70 2.36
C VAL A 155 5.06 -0.65 2.42
N PHE A 156 5.70 -1.01 1.33
CA PHE A 156 6.61 -2.15 1.26
C PHE A 156 8.04 -1.68 1.48
N ILE A 157 8.72 -2.27 2.45
CA ILE A 157 10.16 -2.07 2.66
C ILE A 157 10.85 -3.34 2.18
N VAL A 158 11.48 -3.25 1.01
CA VAL A 158 12.32 -4.32 0.47
C VAL A 158 13.73 -4.12 1.02
N LYS A 159 14.21 -5.09 1.80
CA LYS A 159 15.55 -5.06 2.39
C LYS A 159 16.64 -5.10 1.31
N ASN A 160 17.83 -4.68 1.68
CA ASN A 160 19.03 -4.88 0.87
C ASN A 160 19.31 -6.39 0.68
N GLY A 161 19.84 -6.74 -0.49
CA GLY A 161 20.52 -8.00 -0.74
C GLY A 161 21.99 -7.97 -0.31
N ASP A 162 22.79 -8.89 -0.86
CA ASP A 162 24.16 -9.14 -0.40
C ASP A 162 25.22 -8.23 -1.03
N THR A 163 24.90 -7.52 -2.12
CA THR A 163 25.82 -6.63 -2.84
C THR A 163 25.36 -5.17 -2.85
N ALA A 164 26.28 -4.27 -3.19
CA ALA A 164 25.98 -2.84 -3.34
C ALA A 164 24.94 -2.57 -4.45
N GLU A 165 24.94 -3.36 -5.53
CA GLU A 165 23.98 -3.27 -6.63
C GLU A 165 22.59 -3.76 -6.20
N THR A 166 22.54 -4.68 -5.26
CA THR A 166 21.29 -5.17 -4.64
C THR A 166 20.95 -4.43 -3.35
N SER A 167 21.52 -3.24 -3.15
CA SER A 167 21.27 -2.39 -1.98
C SER A 167 20.74 -1.04 -2.41
N ILE A 168 19.96 -0.42 -1.52
CA ILE A 168 19.49 0.93 -1.75
C ILE A 168 20.67 1.92 -1.81
N ARG A 169 20.64 2.87 -2.75
CA ARG A 169 21.66 3.93 -2.85
C ARG A 169 21.53 4.92 -1.70
N PRO A 170 22.61 5.55 -1.21
CA PRO A 170 22.50 6.58 -0.17
C PRO A 170 21.57 7.74 -0.60
N PRO A 171 20.93 8.43 0.36
CA PRO A 171 20.02 9.52 0.06
C PRO A 171 20.79 10.68 -0.61
N PRO A 172 20.23 11.33 -1.63
CA PRO A 172 20.86 12.50 -2.24
C PRO A 172 21.01 13.65 -1.23
N ALA A 173 22.09 14.43 -1.31
CA ALA A 173 22.38 15.52 -0.38
C ALA A 173 21.33 16.65 -0.37
N TYR A 174 20.51 16.74 -1.41
CA TYR A 174 19.45 17.72 -1.57
C TYR A 174 18.06 17.18 -1.16
N MET A 175 17.98 16.04 -0.46
CA MET A 175 16.71 15.54 0.08
C MET A 175 16.10 16.60 1.03
N PRO A 176 14.81 16.97 0.86
CA PRO A 176 14.16 17.95 1.74
C PRO A 176 14.20 17.53 3.21
N SER A 177 14.31 18.51 4.11
CA SER A 177 14.25 18.26 5.56
C SER A 177 12.85 17.76 5.96
N CYS A 178 12.81 16.89 6.99
CA CYS A 178 11.57 16.49 7.64
C CYS A 178 11.07 17.54 8.63
N GLU A 179 11.88 18.56 8.95
CA GLU A 179 11.46 19.68 9.78
C GLU A 179 10.44 20.53 9.02
N VAL A 180 9.19 20.49 9.47
CA VAL A 180 8.15 21.39 8.97
C VAL A 180 8.44 22.78 9.55
N PRO A 181 8.65 23.83 8.71
CA PRO A 181 8.77 25.19 9.20
C PRO A 181 7.54 25.54 10.04
N SER A 182 7.75 26.28 11.13
CA SER A 182 6.65 26.64 12.03
C SER A 182 5.53 27.32 11.25
N LEU A 183 4.26 27.15 11.64
CA LEU A 183 3.10 27.82 11.02
C LEU A 183 3.23 29.36 10.89
N LYS A 184 4.19 29.97 11.60
CA LYS A 184 4.53 31.40 11.44
C LYS A 184 5.28 31.72 10.14
N ASP A 185 6.06 30.79 9.60
CA ASP A 185 6.84 31.00 8.38
C ASP A 185 5.95 30.97 7.13
N TRP A 186 4.89 30.17 7.12
CA TRP A 186 3.95 30.08 5.99
C TRP A 186 3.09 31.34 5.81
N ARG A 187 2.80 32.09 6.88
CA ARG A 187 2.06 33.36 6.78
C ARG A 187 2.90 34.53 6.28
N GLN A 188 4.23 34.40 6.27
CA GLN A 188 5.12 35.47 5.84
C GLN A 188 5.54 35.32 4.37
N ASN A 189 5.39 34.13 3.79
CA ASN A 189 5.66 33.82 2.38
C ASN A 189 4.37 33.49 1.61
N ASP A 190 3.26 34.13 1.96
CA ASP A 190 2.08 34.12 1.10
C ASP A 190 2.23 35.26 0.10
N ASP A 191 3.02 35.02 -0.95
CA ASP A 191 3.12 35.83 -2.14
C ASP A 191 1.81 35.71 -2.96
N GLY A 192 0.72 36.19 -2.39
CA GLY A 192 -0.44 36.73 -3.10
C GLY A 192 -1.05 35.86 -4.19
N LEU A 193 -1.25 34.56 -3.96
CA LEU A 193 -2.05 33.70 -4.83
C LEU A 193 -3.41 33.39 -4.19
N ASP A 194 -4.08 34.44 -3.73
CA ASP A 194 -5.51 34.46 -3.44
C ASP A 194 -6.25 34.79 -4.75
N ASP A 195 -6.15 33.92 -5.75
CA ASP A 195 -7.01 33.90 -6.94
C ASP A 195 -6.73 32.64 -7.76
N MET A 196 -7.51 31.58 -7.54
CA MET A 196 -8.05 30.66 -8.55
C MET A 196 -8.90 29.60 -7.84
N ALA A 197 -10.01 30.05 -7.28
CA ALA A 197 -11.18 29.21 -7.09
C ALA A 197 -12.04 29.32 -8.38
N ILE A 198 -12.13 28.21 -9.11
CA ILE A 198 -13.29 27.90 -9.96
C ILE A 198 -13.81 26.55 -9.49
#